data_AF-A0A1V1PQN7-F1
#
_entry.id   AF-A0A1V1PQN7-F1
#
_cell.length_a   1.000
_cell.length_b   1.000
_cell.length_c   1.000
_cell.angle_alpha   90.00
_cell.angle_beta   90.00
_cell.angle_gamma   90.00
#
_symmetry.space_group_name_H-M   'P 1'
#
loop_
_entity.id
_entity.type
_entity.pdbx_description
1 polymer ?
#
loop_
_entity_poly.entity_id
_entity_poly.type
_entity_poly.pdbx_seq_one_letter_code
_entity_poly.pdbx_strand_id
1 'polypeptide(L)'
;MVPKAMMAALMVMAALGAQATAKSLALTAAEARSELFGVELVGVVEGDETPWRECIAPDGTTLYEIEERVDAGRLTITADGQACFSYASSNYDRTSCWGVSRDGDDNYRFSTAASPDFVTRIVRRDVARCEPRGRALIG
;
A
#
# COMPACT_ATOMS: atom_id res chain seq x y z
N MET A 1 39.91 -10.12 67.01
CA MET A 1 40.74 -10.04 65.79
C MET A 1 39.97 -10.74 64.66
N VAL A 2 39.47 -9.93 63.70
CA VAL A 2 39.04 -10.08 62.26
C VAL A 2 38.63 -11.46 61.70
N PRO A 3 37.76 -11.62 60.64
CA PRO A 3 36.90 -10.71 59.83
C PRO A 3 35.38 -11.14 59.85
N LYS A 4 34.35 -10.41 59.39
CA LYS A 4 34.12 -9.46 58.26
C LYS A 4 34.09 -10.11 56.86
N ALA A 5 32.93 -10.62 56.42
CA ALA A 5 32.63 -10.76 54.98
C ALA A 5 31.11 -10.92 54.74
N MET A 6 30.46 -9.81 54.38
CA MET A 6 29.20 -9.82 53.61
C MET A 6 29.52 -10.34 52.22
N MET A 7 28.75 -11.31 51.73
CA MET A 7 28.87 -11.78 50.35
C MET A 7 27.53 -11.53 49.65
N ALA A 8 27.49 -10.42 48.92
CA ALA A 8 26.39 -10.02 48.06
C ALA A 8 26.35 -10.94 46.84
N ALA A 9 25.22 -11.62 46.64
CA ALA A 9 24.95 -12.37 45.42
C ALA A 9 24.31 -11.42 44.40
N LEU A 10 25.13 -10.93 43.47
CA LEU A 10 24.72 -10.13 42.32
C LEU A 10 24.15 -11.09 41.25
N MET A 11 22.83 -11.24 41.17
CA MET A 11 22.19 -11.93 40.05
C MET A 11 22.11 -10.97 38.85
N VAL A 12 22.98 -11.17 37.87
CA VAL A 12 22.90 -10.52 36.55
C VAL A 12 21.88 -11.28 35.72
N MET A 13 20.66 -10.75 35.60
CA MET A 13 19.69 -11.23 34.62
C MET A 13 20.10 -10.74 33.22
N ALA A 14 20.50 -11.66 32.36
CA ALA A 14 20.70 -11.40 30.94
C ALA A 14 19.34 -11.17 30.27
N ALA A 15 19.00 -9.90 30.02
CA ALA A 15 17.85 -9.54 29.20
C ALA A 15 18.21 -9.83 27.72
N LEU A 16 17.70 -10.94 27.18
CA LEU A 16 17.58 -11.13 25.73
C LEU A 16 16.56 -10.12 25.22
N GLY A 17 17.03 -8.96 24.78
CA GLY A 17 16.23 -7.99 24.06
C GLY A 17 15.77 -8.57 22.74
N ALA A 18 14.49 -8.92 22.63
CA ALA A 18 13.84 -9.12 21.34
C ALA A 18 13.89 -7.78 20.59
N GLN A 19 14.80 -7.68 19.63
CA GLN A 19 14.81 -6.55 18.71
C GLN A 19 13.58 -6.71 17.82
N ALA A 20 12.50 -6.02 18.18
CA ALA A 20 11.37 -5.83 17.28
C ALA A 20 11.89 -5.06 16.07
N THR A 21 12.15 -5.78 14.97
CA THR A 21 12.40 -5.15 13.68
C THR A 21 11.15 -4.38 13.32
N ALA A 22 11.19 -3.06 13.44
CA ALA A 22 10.15 -2.18 12.93
C ALA A 22 9.98 -2.51 11.44
N LYS A 23 8.81 -3.03 11.06
CA LYS A 23 8.52 -3.28 9.64
C LYS A 23 8.61 -1.94 8.92
N SER A 24 9.39 -1.90 7.84
CA SER A 24 9.36 -0.77 6.92
C SER A 24 7.90 -0.53 6.52
N LEU A 25 7.44 0.72 6.65
CA LEU A 25 6.11 1.09 6.17
C LEU A 25 6.08 1.02 4.64
N ALA A 26 7.18 1.38 3.97
CA ALA A 26 7.32 1.23 2.53
C ALA A 26 7.42 -0.25 2.13
N LEU A 27 6.63 -0.63 1.13
CA LEU A 27 6.60 -1.98 0.59
C LEU A 27 7.84 -2.23 -0.28
N THR A 28 8.46 -3.39 -0.11
CA THR A 28 9.37 -3.94 -1.10
C THR A 28 8.61 -4.35 -2.36
N ALA A 29 9.34 -4.60 -3.45
CA ALA A 29 8.71 -5.05 -4.69
C ALA A 29 7.98 -6.40 -4.56
N ALA A 30 8.47 -7.31 -3.71
CA ALA A 30 7.80 -8.59 -3.45
C ALA A 30 6.48 -8.36 -2.70
N GLU A 31 6.51 -7.52 -1.66
CA GLU A 31 5.31 -7.15 -0.90
C GLU A 31 4.28 -6.43 -1.78
N ALA A 32 4.70 -5.42 -2.53
CA ALA A 32 3.81 -4.68 -3.43
C ALA A 32 3.12 -5.59 -4.46
N ARG A 33 3.83 -6.58 -5.02
CA ARG A 33 3.21 -7.59 -5.90
C ARG A 33 2.19 -8.47 -5.16
N SER A 34 2.53 -8.95 -3.97
CA SER A 34 1.61 -9.80 -3.20
C SER A 34 0.40 -9.05 -2.68
N GLU A 35 0.52 -7.74 -2.47
CA GLU A 35 -0.50 -6.92 -1.82
C GLU A 35 -1.42 -6.18 -2.79
N LEU A 36 -0.94 -5.85 -3.99
CA LEU A 36 -1.68 -5.02 -4.95
C LEU A 36 -2.29 -5.79 -6.12
N PHE A 37 -1.89 -7.02 -6.42
CA PHE A 37 -2.50 -7.79 -7.50
C PHE A 37 -3.70 -8.57 -6.99
N GLY A 38 -4.84 -8.46 -7.69
CA GLY A 38 -6.09 -9.11 -7.30
C GLY A 38 -6.81 -8.38 -6.16
N VAL A 39 -6.80 -7.04 -6.18
CA VAL A 39 -7.47 -6.21 -5.18
C VAL A 39 -8.33 -5.11 -5.81
N GLU A 40 -9.28 -4.60 -5.04
CA GLU A 40 -9.94 -3.32 -5.29
C GLU A 40 -9.63 -2.38 -4.14
N LEU A 41 -9.10 -1.22 -4.50
CA LEU A 41 -8.78 -0.11 -3.62
C LEU A 41 -9.86 0.95 -3.75
N VAL A 42 -10.34 1.45 -2.62
CA VAL A 42 -11.20 2.64 -2.57
C VAL A 42 -10.58 3.60 -1.59
N GLY A 43 -10.47 4.86 -1.96
CA GLY A 43 -9.73 5.84 -1.18
C GLY A 43 -10.13 7.27 -1.45
N VAL A 44 -9.30 8.18 -0.95
CA VAL A 44 -9.38 9.62 -1.18
C VAL A 44 -8.02 10.17 -1.62
N VAL A 45 -8.02 11.28 -2.34
CA VAL A 45 -6.85 12.12 -2.55
C VAL A 45 -6.62 12.94 -1.28
N GLU A 46 -5.41 12.88 -0.73
CA GLU A 46 -5.10 13.63 0.48
C GLU A 46 -5.12 15.15 0.21
N GLY A 47 -5.87 15.88 1.03
CA GLY A 47 -5.94 17.33 1.00
C GLY A 47 -7.29 17.86 0.53
N ASP A 48 -7.87 17.30 -0.54
CA ASP A 48 -9.20 17.70 -1.06
C ASP A 48 -10.28 16.62 -0.86
N GLU A 49 -9.90 15.45 -0.35
CA GLU A 49 -10.79 14.30 -0.08
C GLU A 49 -11.55 13.80 -1.32
N THR A 50 -11.04 14.06 -2.53
CA THR A 50 -11.66 13.56 -3.78
C THR A 50 -11.68 12.04 -3.77
N PRO A 51 -12.85 11.39 -3.87
CA PRO A 51 -12.94 9.94 -3.81
C PRO A 51 -12.40 9.31 -5.10
N TRP A 52 -11.66 8.21 -4.93
CA TRP A 52 -11.17 7.41 -6.03
C TRP A 52 -11.34 5.92 -5.77
N ARG A 53 -11.31 5.15 -6.84
CA ARG A 53 -11.28 3.69 -6.84
C ARG A 53 -10.25 3.22 -7.86
N GLU A 54 -9.50 2.19 -7.50
CA GLU A 54 -8.68 1.44 -8.44
C GLU A 54 -8.97 -0.05 -8.25
N CYS A 55 -9.45 -0.71 -9.30
CA CYS A 55 -9.48 -2.15 -9.34
C CYS A 55 -8.22 -2.67 -10.04
N ILE A 56 -7.57 -3.68 -9.47
CA ILE A 56 -6.36 -4.31 -10.02
C ILE A 56 -6.59 -5.83 -10.09
N ALA A 57 -6.72 -6.35 -11.31
CA ALA A 57 -6.84 -7.78 -11.56
C ALA A 57 -5.50 -8.50 -11.34
N PRO A 58 -5.50 -9.85 -11.19
CA PRO A 58 -4.26 -10.61 -10.92
C PRO A 58 -3.20 -10.55 -12.04
N ASP A 59 -3.59 -10.18 -13.26
CA ASP A 59 -2.69 -10.00 -14.40
C ASP A 59 -2.13 -8.57 -14.50
N GLY A 60 -2.53 -7.67 -13.59
CA GLY A 60 -2.16 -6.26 -13.60
C GLY A 60 -3.05 -5.38 -14.46
N THR A 61 -4.09 -5.91 -15.11
CA THR A 61 -5.11 -5.07 -15.73
C THR A 61 -5.82 -4.24 -14.66
N THR A 62 -6.03 -2.96 -14.91
CA THR A 62 -6.66 -2.08 -13.93
C THR A 62 -7.86 -1.33 -14.48
N LEU A 63 -8.71 -0.85 -13.58
CA LEU A 63 -9.77 0.10 -13.88
C LEU A 63 -9.78 1.17 -12.81
N TYR A 64 -9.40 2.37 -13.22
CA TYR A 64 -9.35 3.56 -12.38
C TYR A 64 -10.65 4.34 -12.51
N GLU A 65 -11.21 4.77 -11.38
CA GLU A 65 -12.36 5.66 -11.31
C GLU A 65 -12.05 6.83 -10.38
N ILE A 66 -12.25 8.05 -10.88
CA ILE A 66 -12.18 9.26 -10.07
C ILE A 66 -13.21 10.25 -10.60
N GLU A 67 -14.03 10.79 -9.70
CA GLU A 67 -15.19 11.62 -10.05
C GLU A 67 -16.08 10.91 -11.10
N GLU A 68 -16.27 11.50 -12.28
CA GLU A 68 -17.07 10.93 -13.38
C GLU A 68 -16.21 10.21 -14.44
N ARG A 69 -14.89 10.10 -14.22
CA ARG A 69 -13.98 9.48 -15.17
C ARG A 69 -13.74 8.02 -14.80
N VAL A 70 -13.72 7.18 -15.83
CA VAL A 70 -13.36 5.78 -15.77
C VAL A 70 -12.27 5.54 -16.82
N ASP A 71 -11.16 4.91 -16.43
CA ASP A 71 -10.03 4.70 -17.31
C ASP A 71 -9.46 3.28 -17.15
N ALA A 72 -9.25 2.59 -18.27
CA ALA A 72 -8.68 1.25 -18.28
C ALA A 72 -7.15 1.36 -18.23
N GLY A 73 -6.54 0.63 -17.31
CA GLY A 73 -5.11 0.77 -17.02
C GLY A 73 -4.34 -0.53 -16.94
N ARG A 74 -3.05 -0.38 -16.65
CA ARG A 74 -2.12 -1.46 -16.36
C ARG A 74 -1.23 -1.06 -15.19
N LEU A 75 -1.10 -1.95 -14.22
CA LEU A 75 -0.15 -1.88 -13.13
C LEU A 75 1.09 -2.71 -13.47
N THR A 76 2.25 -2.13 -13.22
CA THR A 76 3.52 -2.86 -13.11
C THR A 76 4.22 -2.48 -11.81
N ILE A 77 4.94 -3.44 -11.22
CA ILE A 77 5.78 -3.18 -10.04
C ILE A 77 7.24 -3.21 -10.47
N THR A 78 7.95 -2.13 -10.20
CA THR A 78 9.38 -1.99 -10.52
C THR A 78 10.25 -2.88 -9.61
N ALA A 79 11.56 -2.90 -9.86
CA ALA A 79 12.50 -3.64 -9.03
C ALA A 79 12.66 -3.03 -7.62
N ASP A 80 12.54 -1.70 -7.51
CA ASP A 80 12.59 -0.93 -6.27
C ASP A 80 11.25 -0.86 -5.52
N GLY A 81 10.18 -1.44 -6.08
CA GLY A 81 8.89 -1.62 -5.41
C GLY A 81 7.88 -0.50 -5.64
N GLN A 82 8.10 0.36 -6.63
CA GLN A 82 7.11 1.35 -7.04
C GLN A 82 5.96 0.70 -7.80
N ALA A 83 4.75 1.20 -7.56
CA ALA A 83 3.56 0.88 -8.33
C ALA A 83 3.43 1.87 -9.49
N CYS A 84 3.62 1.38 -10.71
CA CYS A 84 3.61 2.19 -11.93
C CYS A 84 2.35 1.89 -12.74
N PHE A 85 1.52 2.91 -12.91
CA PHE A 85 0.25 2.83 -13.62
C PHE A 85 0.34 3.54 -14.97
N SER A 86 -0.26 2.94 -16.00
CA SER A 86 -0.44 3.52 -17.34
C SER A 86 -1.89 3.34 -17.77
N TYR A 87 -2.46 4.35 -18.42
CA TYR A 87 -3.90 4.40 -18.70
C TYR A 87 -4.21 4.66 -20.18
N ALA A 88 -5.36 4.14 -20.62
CA ALA A 88 -5.82 4.19 -22.01
C ALA A 88 -6.07 5.62 -22.50
N SER A 89 -6.51 6.55 -21.64
CA SER A 89 -6.66 7.97 -22.00
C SER A 89 -5.38 8.62 -22.53
N SER A 90 -4.22 8.05 -22.20
CA SER A 90 -2.90 8.48 -22.67
C SER A 90 -2.32 7.60 -23.78
N ASN A 91 -3.11 6.70 -24.37
CA ASN A 91 -2.65 5.61 -25.24
C ASN A 91 -1.57 4.73 -24.58
N TYR A 92 -1.53 4.69 -23.24
CA TYR A 92 -0.46 4.05 -22.46
C TYR A 92 0.95 4.67 -22.65
N ASP A 93 1.07 5.86 -23.28
CA ASP A 93 2.36 6.52 -23.52
C ASP A 93 2.93 7.19 -22.25
N ARG A 94 2.12 7.31 -21.20
CA ARG A 94 2.50 7.91 -19.92
C ARG A 94 2.37 6.88 -18.81
N THR A 95 3.40 6.84 -17.96
CA THR A 95 3.45 5.99 -16.77
C THR A 95 3.65 6.86 -15.54
N SER A 96 2.82 6.67 -14.52
CA SER A 96 2.92 7.35 -13.22
C SER A 96 3.32 6.34 -12.15
N CYS A 97 4.49 6.54 -11.54
CA CYS A 97 5.05 5.63 -10.54
C CYS A 97 4.94 6.22 -9.13
N TRP A 98 4.51 5.37 -8.20
CA TRP A 98 4.23 5.73 -6.82
C TRP A 98 5.00 4.84 -5.86
N GLY A 99 5.58 5.46 -4.82
CA GLY A 99 5.99 4.71 -3.64
C GLY A 99 4.75 4.24 -2.89
N VAL A 100 4.76 3.00 -2.40
CA VAL A 100 3.62 2.43 -1.67
C VAL A 100 4.05 2.13 -0.24
N SER A 101 3.30 2.64 0.73
CA SER A 101 3.48 2.30 2.14
C SER A 101 2.19 1.82 2.79
N ARG A 102 2.30 0.95 3.79
CA ARG A 102 1.18 0.57 4.66
C ARG A 102 0.78 1.79 5.50
N ASP A 103 -0.52 2.04 5.59
CA ASP A 103 -1.14 3.12 6.36
C ASP A 103 -2.15 2.52 7.35
N GLY A 104 -1.64 1.98 8.46
CA GLY A 104 -2.42 1.11 9.36
C GLY A 104 -2.36 -0.37 8.92
N ASP A 105 -3.31 -1.17 9.40
CA ASP A 105 -3.24 -2.63 9.26
C ASP A 105 -3.61 -3.13 7.85
N ASP A 106 -4.59 -2.49 7.21
CA ASP A 106 -5.20 -2.96 5.94
C ASP A 106 -5.33 -1.87 4.87
N ASN A 107 -4.62 -0.75 5.02
CA ASN A 107 -4.66 0.36 4.06
C ASN A 107 -3.28 0.73 3.55
N TYR A 108 -3.27 1.48 2.45
CA TYR A 108 -2.10 1.90 1.72
C TYR A 108 -2.13 3.39 1.46
N ARG A 109 -0.92 3.94 1.36
CA ARG A 109 -0.64 5.28 0.89
C ARG A 109 0.26 5.20 -0.32
N PHE A 110 -0.13 5.90 -1.38
CA PHE A 110 0.62 6.04 -2.62
C PHE A 110 1.15 7.47 -2.68
N SER A 111 2.47 7.62 -2.70
CA SER A 111 3.13 8.93 -2.64
C SER A 111 4.14 9.14 -3.75
N THR A 112 4.28 10.39 -4.18
CA THR A 112 5.29 10.84 -5.14
C THR A 112 5.58 12.32 -4.93
N ALA A 113 6.76 12.80 -5.32
CA ALA A 113 7.14 14.20 -5.11
C ALA A 113 6.32 15.20 -5.96
N ALA A 114 5.67 14.71 -7.01
CA ALA A 114 5.02 15.53 -8.04
C ALA A 114 3.50 15.63 -7.91
N SER A 115 2.86 14.95 -6.96
CA SER A 115 1.40 14.87 -6.86
C SER A 115 0.95 14.63 -5.42
N PRO A 116 -0.29 15.02 -5.06
CA PRO A 116 -0.87 14.66 -3.76
C PRO A 116 -0.90 13.14 -3.56
N ASP A 117 -0.85 12.73 -2.29
CA ASP A 117 -0.93 11.32 -1.92
C ASP A 117 -2.33 10.76 -2.17
N PHE A 118 -2.38 9.49 -2.57
CA PHE A 118 -3.63 8.73 -2.64
C PHE A 118 -3.66 7.76 -1.45
N VAL A 119 -4.70 7.86 -0.63
CA VAL A 119 -4.81 7.07 0.61
C VAL A 119 -6.02 6.16 0.51
N THR A 120 -5.82 4.86 0.71
CA THR A 120 -6.93 3.91 0.71
C THR A 120 -7.70 3.97 2.02
N ARG A 121 -9.01 3.72 1.94
CA ARG A 121 -9.91 3.55 3.07
C ARG A 121 -10.48 2.13 3.13
N ILE A 122 -10.56 1.45 1.98
CA ILE A 122 -11.05 0.10 1.83
C ILE A 122 -10.13 -0.64 0.87
N VAL A 123 -9.70 -1.83 1.27
CA VAL A 123 -9.01 -2.80 0.40
C VAL A 123 -9.83 -4.07 0.37
N ARG A 124 -10.31 -4.44 -0.82
CA ARG A 124 -10.99 -5.72 -1.06
C ARG A 124 -10.02 -6.64 -1.76
N ARG A 125 -9.82 -7.85 -1.23
CA ARG A 125 -8.93 -8.86 -1.83
C ARG A 125 -9.72 -9.84 -2.68
N ASP A 126 -9.01 -10.73 -3.35
CA ASP A 126 -9.55 -11.80 -4.19
C ASP A 126 -10.37 -11.31 -5.39
N VAL A 127 -10.01 -10.13 -5.92
CA VAL A 127 -10.60 -9.60 -7.15
C VAL A 127 -10.07 -10.39 -8.34
N ALA A 128 -10.98 -11.05 -9.06
CA ALA A 128 -10.64 -11.81 -10.26
C ALA A 128 -10.63 -10.96 -11.54
N ARG A 129 -11.51 -9.96 -11.63
CA ARG A 129 -11.71 -9.10 -12.81
C ARG A 129 -12.13 -7.71 -12.42
N CYS A 130 -11.77 -6.74 -13.25
CA CYS A 130 -12.16 -5.35 -13.07
C CYS A 130 -13.31 -4.98 -13.99
N GLU A 131 -14.41 -4.55 -13.38
CA GLU A 131 -15.59 -4.05 -14.07
C GLU A 131 -15.88 -2.63 -13.58
N PRO A 132 -16.39 -1.75 -14.46
CA PRO A 132 -16.91 -0.47 -14.04
C PRO A 132 -18.00 -0.70 -13.02
N ARG A 133 -18.05 0.12 -11.97
CA ARG A 133 -19.25 0.11 -11.13
C ARG A 133 -20.42 0.48 -12.03
N GLY A 134 -21.35 -0.46 -12.20
CA GLY A 134 -22.54 -0.25 -13.02
C GLY A 134 -23.14 1.10 -12.63
N ARG A 135 -23.27 2.00 -13.60
CA ARG A 135 -23.98 3.26 -13.43
C ARG A 135 -25.32 2.86 -12.80
N ALA A 136 -25.58 3.23 -11.55
CA ALA A 136 -26.88 3.00 -10.95
C ALA A 136 -27.87 3.71 -11.88
N LEU A 137 -28.56 2.94 -12.72
CA LEU A 137 -29.66 3.43 -13.50
C LEU A 137 -30.71 3.78 -12.46
N ILE A 138 -30.78 5.07 -12.13
CA ILE A 138 -31.87 5.64 -11.35
C ILE A 138 -33.11 5.41 -12.22
N GLY A 139 -33.83 4.34 -11.92
CA GLY A 139 -35.16 4.07 -12.46
C GLY A 139 -36.20 4.94 -11.79
#